data_AF-A0A401X9V8-F1
#
_entry.id   AF-A0A401X9V8-F1
#
_cell.length_a   1.000
_cell.length_b   1.000
_cell.length_c   1.000
_cell.angle_alpha   90.00
_cell.angle_beta   90.00
_cell.angle_gamma   90.00
#
_symmetry.space_group_name_H-M   'P 1'
#
loop_
_entity.id
_entity.type
_entity.pdbx_description
1 polymer ?
#
loop_
_entity_poly.entity_id
_entity_poly.type
_entity_poly.pdbx_seq_one_letter_code
_entity_poly.pdbx_strand_id
1 'polypeptide(L)'
;MTSHNLTARRGDITKHALITSRENGWLCGTGCLRIRLNTSSILPQYLYYYLTLPHVKEWISQNSVGATMPHLNTSLVGQISVSYPTYDEQHTIASILGSLDDKIELNRRTNETLEAMARALFRDWFVDFGPTRAKMAGEAPYLAPELWELFPGRLDNEGKPEGWKIGELHELTINICNGGTPKRTKSSYWENGDIPWLTSGEVRKQYISETENHITNEGLGPVRS
;
A
#
# COMPACT_ATOMS: atom_id res chain seq x y z
N MET A 1 -3.73 -19.88 25.38
CA MET A 1 -3.66 -20.13 23.92
C MET A 1 -2.23 -19.90 23.48
N THR A 2 -1.63 -20.81 22.72
CA THR A 2 -0.23 -20.73 22.30
C THR A 2 -0.10 -19.88 21.04
N SER A 3 0.42 -18.65 21.16
CA SER A 3 0.85 -17.87 19.99
C SER A 3 2.12 -18.48 19.39
N HIS A 4 2.25 -18.45 18.07
CA HIS A 4 3.38 -19.02 17.35
C HIS A 4 3.99 -17.97 16.42
N ASN A 5 5.25 -18.14 16.04
CA ASN A 5 5.87 -17.33 14.99
C ASN A 5 5.97 -18.14 13.70
N LEU A 6 5.74 -17.50 12.56
CA LEU A 6 5.98 -18.03 11.22
C LEU A 6 7.11 -17.24 10.57
N THR A 7 8.00 -17.93 9.88
CA THR A 7 9.03 -17.32 9.03
C THR A 7 8.94 -17.88 7.63
N ALA A 8 9.20 -17.05 6.63
CA ALA A 8 9.26 -17.50 5.24
C ALA A 8 10.44 -18.48 5.05
N ARG A 9 10.19 -19.61 4.39
CA ARG A 9 11.21 -20.62 4.06
C ARG A 9 11.89 -20.31 2.73
N ARG A 10 11.16 -19.77 1.76
CA ARG A 10 11.60 -19.45 0.39
C ARG A 10 10.96 -18.14 -0.06
N GLY A 11 11.58 -17.44 -1.01
CA GLY A 11 11.13 -16.12 -1.44
C GLY A 11 11.76 -15.02 -0.56
N ASP A 12 10.94 -14.10 -0.05
CA ASP A 12 11.42 -13.08 0.89
C ASP A 12 11.58 -13.69 2.30
N ILE A 13 12.75 -14.30 2.52
CA ILE A 13 13.15 -15.03 3.74
C ILE A 13 13.23 -14.16 5.00
N THR A 14 13.17 -12.83 4.86
CA THR A 14 13.20 -11.88 5.99
C THR A 14 11.81 -11.52 6.52
N LYS A 15 10.76 -12.09 5.92
CA LYS A 15 9.38 -11.89 6.36
C LYS A 15 9.01 -12.87 7.46
N HIS A 16 8.41 -12.31 8.50
CA HIS A 16 7.92 -13.01 9.67
C HIS A 16 6.46 -12.65 9.91
N ALA A 17 5.71 -13.55 10.53
CA ALA A 17 4.32 -13.34 10.92
C ALA A 17 4.09 -13.87 12.33
N LEU A 18 3.37 -13.11 13.14
CA LEU A 18 2.87 -13.56 14.42
C LEU A 18 1.50 -14.24 14.22
N ILE A 19 1.37 -15.47 14.70
CA ILE A 19 0.11 -16.22 14.70
C ILE A 19 -0.56 -16.05 16.06
N THR A 20 -1.77 -15.52 16.03
CA THR A 20 -2.60 -15.25 17.20
C THR A 20 -3.80 -16.20 17.25
N SER A 21 -4.73 -15.97 18.17
CA SER A 21 -5.99 -16.70 18.21
C SER A 21 -6.85 -16.49 16.95
N ARG A 22 -6.66 -15.38 16.22
CA ARG A 22 -7.41 -15.07 15.00
C ARG A 22 -7.15 -16.07 13.88
N GLU A 23 -5.93 -16.60 13.80
CA GLU A 23 -5.50 -17.55 12.78
C GLU A 23 -5.63 -19.01 13.25
N ASN A 24 -6.41 -19.27 14.31
CA ASN A 24 -6.59 -20.63 14.80
C ASN A 24 -7.24 -21.52 13.72
N GLY A 25 -6.67 -22.71 13.51
CA GLY A 25 -7.10 -23.64 12.46
C GLY A 25 -6.52 -23.39 11.06
N TRP A 26 -5.74 -22.32 10.87
CA TRP A 26 -5.11 -22.05 9.58
C TRP A 26 -3.96 -23.04 9.30
N LEU A 27 -3.80 -23.41 8.03
CA LEU A 27 -2.77 -24.36 7.60
C LEU A 27 -1.50 -23.63 7.14
N CYS A 28 -0.35 -24.15 7.56
CA CYS A 28 0.96 -23.64 7.17
C CYS A 28 1.42 -24.34 5.88
N GLY A 29 1.57 -23.58 4.79
CA GLY A 29 2.13 -24.09 3.54
C GLY A 29 3.60 -24.48 3.66
N THR A 30 4.11 -25.26 2.70
CA THR A 30 5.50 -25.78 2.67
C THR A 30 6.56 -24.68 2.51
N GLY A 31 6.15 -23.49 2.06
CA GLY A 31 6.98 -22.30 1.93
C GLY A 31 7.21 -21.53 3.23
N CYS A 32 6.70 -22.01 4.38
CA CYS A 32 6.86 -21.38 5.68
C CYS A 32 7.46 -22.36 6.70
N LEU A 33 8.16 -21.81 7.70
CA LEU A 33 8.63 -22.54 8.87
C LEU A 33 7.91 -21.98 10.10
N ARG A 34 7.38 -22.88 10.94
CA ARG A 34 6.71 -22.52 12.19
C ARG A 34 7.67 -22.65 13.36
N ILE A 35 7.84 -21.56 14.10
CA ILE A 35 8.61 -21.47 15.33
C ILE A 35 7.64 -21.55 16.50
N ARG A 36 7.78 -22.61 17.30
CA ARG A 36 7.06 -22.79 18.56
C ARG A 36 8.06 -22.71 19.70
N LEU A 37 7.83 -21.77 20.60
CA LEU A 37 8.63 -21.66 21.82
C LEU A 37 8.26 -22.80 22.78
N ASN A 38 9.28 -23.40 23.39
CA ASN A 38 9.14 -24.41 24.45
C ASN A 38 9.36 -23.80 25.85
N THR A 39 9.54 -22.48 25.94
CA THR A 39 9.80 -21.73 27.17
C THR A 39 8.77 -20.62 27.34
N SER A 40 8.51 -20.26 28.61
CA SER A 40 7.72 -19.09 28.98
C SER A 40 8.59 -17.85 29.23
N SER A 41 9.91 -17.97 29.17
CA SER A 41 10.86 -16.86 29.37
C SER A 41 10.86 -15.83 28.24
N ILE A 42 10.32 -16.20 27.06
CA ILE A 42 10.28 -15.33 25.88
C ILE A 42 8.84 -15.19 25.43
N LEU A 43 8.39 -13.95 25.26
CA LEU A 43 7.09 -13.65 24.66
C LEU A 43 7.12 -13.89 23.14
N PRO A 44 6.14 -14.60 22.56
CA PRO A 44 6.04 -14.77 21.11
C PRO A 44 6.03 -13.44 20.33
N GLN A 45 5.35 -12.42 20.87
CA GLN A 45 5.31 -11.06 20.33
C GLN A 45 6.69 -10.39 20.36
N TYR A 46 7.44 -10.55 21.45
CA TYR A 46 8.80 -10.03 21.53
C TYR A 46 9.68 -10.70 20.47
N LEU A 47 9.60 -12.03 20.34
CA LEU A 47 10.36 -12.76 19.31
C LEU A 47 9.99 -12.29 17.90
N TYR A 48 8.71 -12.03 17.62
CA TYR A 48 8.28 -11.47 16.34
C TYR A 48 9.04 -10.17 16.04
N TYR A 49 9.02 -9.20 16.95
CA TYR A 49 9.72 -7.93 16.78
C TYR A 49 11.23 -8.10 16.70
N TYR A 50 11.80 -8.98 17.52
CA TYR A 50 13.23 -9.28 17.51
C TYR A 50 13.70 -9.77 16.12
N LEU A 51 12.95 -10.68 15.49
CA LEU A 51 13.26 -11.19 14.16
C LEU A 51 13.19 -10.11 13.07
N THR A 52 12.44 -9.02 13.31
CA THR A 52 12.35 -7.89 12.36
C THR A 52 13.52 -6.92 12.44
N LEU A 53 14.40 -7.04 13.45
CA LEU A 53 15.52 -6.12 13.63
C LEU A 53 16.50 -6.16 12.45
N PRO A 54 17.06 -5.02 12.02
CA PRO A 54 17.93 -4.96 10.84
C PRO A 54 19.11 -5.94 10.87
N HIS A 55 19.80 -6.04 12.00
CA HIS A 55 20.94 -6.96 12.14
C HIS A 55 20.53 -8.44 12.10
N VAL A 56 19.32 -8.78 12.56
CA VAL A 56 18.80 -10.15 12.48
C VAL A 56 18.41 -10.48 11.03
N LYS A 57 17.75 -9.56 10.34
CA LYS A 57 17.45 -9.71 8.90
C LYS A 57 18.70 -9.83 8.04
N GLU A 58 19.73 -9.06 8.36
CA GLU A 58 21.02 -9.13 7.69
C GLU A 58 21.67 -10.50 7.94
N TRP A 59 21.70 -10.96 9.18
CA TRP A 59 22.21 -12.30 9.51
C TRP A 59 21.45 -13.40 8.77
N ILE A 60 20.11 -13.33 8.72
CA ILE A 60 19.26 -14.28 7.99
C ILE A 60 19.61 -14.28 6.50
N SER A 61 19.78 -13.09 5.90
CA SER A 61 20.13 -12.95 4.49
C SER A 61 21.51 -13.55 4.17
N GLN A 62 22.51 -13.25 5.00
CA GLN A 62 23.89 -13.71 4.81
C GLN A 62 24.06 -15.22 5.00
N ASN A 63 23.28 -15.83 5.88
CA ASN A 63 23.42 -17.25 6.20
C ASN A 63 22.37 -18.13 5.47
N SER A 64 21.55 -17.53 4.60
CA SER A 64 20.58 -18.26 3.79
C SER A 64 21.25 -19.19 2.78
N VAL A 65 20.56 -20.27 2.41
CA VAL A 65 21.11 -21.29 1.50
C VAL A 65 20.62 -21.04 0.08
N GLY A 66 21.52 -21.20 -0.89
CA GLY A 66 21.23 -21.15 -2.32
C GLY A 66 21.49 -19.77 -2.93
N ALA A 67 22.38 -19.72 -3.94
CA ALA A 67 22.83 -18.48 -4.57
C ALA A 67 21.75 -17.79 -5.44
N THR A 68 20.93 -18.56 -6.15
CA THR A 68 19.90 -18.03 -7.07
C THR A 68 18.53 -17.92 -6.42
N MET A 69 18.25 -18.76 -5.41
CA MET A 69 16.98 -18.74 -4.68
C MET A 69 17.25 -18.98 -3.18
N PRO A 70 17.46 -17.90 -2.42
CA PRO A 70 17.67 -17.97 -0.98
C PRO A 70 16.55 -18.71 -0.27
N HIS A 71 16.91 -19.62 0.62
CA HIS A 71 15.97 -20.33 1.46
C HIS A 71 16.53 -20.62 2.84
N LEU A 72 15.62 -20.73 3.80
CA LEU A 72 15.92 -21.11 5.19
C LEU A 72 15.59 -22.58 5.40
N ASN A 73 16.40 -23.25 6.21
CA ASN A 73 16.07 -24.56 6.76
C ASN A 73 15.91 -24.47 8.28
N THR A 74 15.34 -25.50 8.90
CA THR A 74 15.05 -25.51 10.35
C THR A 74 16.31 -25.39 11.21
N SER A 75 17.42 -25.98 10.76
CA SER A 75 18.70 -25.93 11.48
C SER A 75 19.25 -24.50 11.53
N LEU A 76 19.17 -23.77 10.41
CA LEU A 76 19.61 -22.39 10.30
C LEU A 76 18.77 -21.46 11.18
N VAL A 77 17.44 -21.61 11.14
CA VAL A 77 16.54 -20.83 12.01
C VAL A 77 16.84 -21.09 13.49
N GLY A 78 17.21 -22.33 13.84
CA GLY A 78 17.64 -22.69 15.19
C GLY A 78 18.98 -22.09 15.64
N GLN A 79 19.78 -21.54 14.72
CA GLN A 79 21.06 -20.88 15.02
C GLN A 79 20.93 -19.37 15.24
N ILE A 80 19.74 -18.79 15.01
CA ILE A 80 19.49 -17.38 15.29
C ILE A 80 19.71 -17.14 16.79
N SER A 81 20.69 -16.30 17.11
CA SER A 81 20.96 -15.89 18.48
C SER A 81 19.90 -14.89 18.92
N VAL A 82 19.22 -15.19 20.03
CA VAL A 82 18.16 -14.32 20.58
C VAL A 82 18.64 -13.76 21.91
N SER A 83 18.90 -12.46 21.95
CA SER A 83 19.05 -11.73 23.20
C SER A 83 17.68 -11.23 23.66
N TYR A 84 17.31 -11.51 24.91
CA TYR A 84 16.01 -11.13 25.46
C TYR A 84 16.15 -10.54 26.87
N PRO A 85 15.46 -9.42 27.16
CA PRO A 85 15.47 -8.76 28.46
C PRO A 85 14.53 -9.48 29.45
N THR A 86 14.27 -8.88 30.60
CA THR A 86 13.31 -9.43 31.57
C THR A 86 11.91 -9.55 30.95
N TYR A 87 11.07 -10.40 31.54
CA TYR A 87 9.71 -10.63 31.03
C TYR A 87 8.89 -9.33 30.98
N ASP A 88 9.00 -8.48 31.98
CA ASP A 88 8.26 -7.21 32.06
C ASP A 88 8.72 -6.21 30.99
N GLU A 89 10.04 -6.16 30.71
CA GLU A 89 10.59 -5.36 29.62
C GLU A 89 10.13 -5.88 28.26
N GLN A 90 10.14 -7.21 28.05
CA GLN A 90 9.61 -7.81 26.82
C GLN A 90 8.14 -7.46 26.62
N HIS A 91 7.33 -7.53 27.68
CA HIS A 91 5.91 -7.19 27.63
C HIS A 91 5.70 -5.71 27.25
N THR A 92 6.49 -4.82 27.85
CA THR A 92 6.44 -3.38 27.56
C THR A 92 6.78 -3.11 26.10
N ILE A 93 7.88 -3.68 25.59
CA ILE A 93 8.30 -3.56 24.18
C ILE A 93 7.20 -4.06 23.25
N ALA A 94 6.71 -5.27 23.49
CA ALA A 94 5.69 -5.91 22.66
C ALA A 94 4.37 -5.13 22.67
N SER A 95 3.96 -4.57 23.82
CA SER A 95 2.74 -3.78 23.95
C SER A 95 2.83 -2.47 23.15
N ILE A 96 3.96 -1.77 23.24
CA ILE A 96 4.15 -0.49 22.53
C ILE A 96 4.15 -0.73 21.02
N LEU A 97 5.00 -1.65 20.54
CA LEU A 97 5.10 -1.95 19.10
C LEU A 97 3.80 -2.54 18.55
N GLY A 98 3.13 -3.42 19.32
CA GLY A 98 1.83 -3.98 18.98
C GLY A 98 0.77 -2.91 18.78
N SER A 99 0.70 -1.92 19.68
CA SER A 99 -0.27 -0.82 19.55
C SER A 99 -0.07 0.03 18.29
N LEU A 100 1.17 0.15 17.81
CA LEU A 100 1.48 0.87 16.57
C LEU A 100 1.09 0.03 15.35
N ASP A 101 1.38 -1.26 15.34
CA ASP A 101 0.96 -2.16 14.26
C ASP A 101 -0.56 -2.25 14.15
N ASP A 102 -1.27 -2.33 15.27
CA ASP A 102 -2.74 -2.30 15.32
C ASP A 102 -3.29 -1.01 14.70
N LYS A 103 -2.64 0.14 14.97
CA LYS A 103 -3.03 1.43 14.37
C LYS A 103 -2.74 1.49 12.88
N ILE A 104 -1.61 0.94 12.41
CA ILE A 104 -1.28 0.85 10.98
C ILE A 104 -2.33 0.01 10.25
N GLU A 105 -2.67 -1.15 10.80
CA GLU A 105 -3.67 -2.05 10.23
C GLU A 105 -5.06 -1.39 10.20
N LEU A 106 -5.45 -0.72 11.29
CA LEU A 106 -6.71 0.02 11.34
C LEU A 106 -6.78 1.13 10.28
N ASN A 107 -5.69 1.90 10.11
CA ASN A 107 -5.61 2.94 9.09
C ASN A 107 -5.69 2.37 7.68
N ARG A 108 -5.04 1.23 7.40
CA ARG A 108 -5.13 0.55 6.10
C ARG A 108 -6.57 0.11 5.80
N ARG A 109 -7.25 -0.53 6.74
CA ARG A 109 -8.67 -0.92 6.58
C ARG A 109 -9.58 0.29 6.39
N THR A 110 -9.30 1.37 7.11
CA THR A 110 -10.03 2.63 6.96
C THR A 110 -9.86 3.18 5.54
N ASN A 111 -8.64 3.21 5.02
CA ASN A 111 -8.37 3.62 3.64
C ASN A 111 -9.07 2.73 2.61
N GLU A 112 -9.02 1.40 2.77
CA GLU A 112 -9.72 0.45 1.89
C GLU A 112 -11.24 0.68 1.89
N THR A 113 -11.81 0.93 3.07
CA THR A 113 -13.24 1.21 3.24
C THR A 113 -13.61 2.54 2.58
N LEU A 114 -12.83 3.59 2.80
CA LEU A 114 -13.03 4.90 2.18
C LEU A 114 -12.94 4.81 0.65
N GLU A 115 -11.98 4.05 0.12
CA GLU A 115 -11.85 3.84 -1.32
C GLU A 115 -13.06 3.08 -1.89
N ALA A 116 -13.54 2.05 -1.17
CA ALA A 116 -14.74 1.32 -1.56
C ALA A 116 -15.99 2.22 -1.56
N MET A 117 -16.15 3.05 -0.54
CA MET A 117 -17.24 4.03 -0.45
C MET A 117 -17.15 5.06 -1.58
N ALA A 118 -15.96 5.62 -1.84
CA ALA A 118 -15.74 6.59 -2.92
C ALA A 118 -16.09 6.00 -4.30
N ARG A 119 -15.67 4.75 -4.57
CA ARG A 119 -16.03 4.05 -5.82
C ARG A 119 -17.53 3.81 -5.93
N ALA A 120 -18.18 3.40 -4.84
CA ALA A 120 -19.62 3.17 -4.82
C ALA A 120 -20.40 4.46 -5.09
N LEU A 121 -20.03 5.55 -4.42
CA LEU A 121 -20.61 6.88 -4.64
C LEU A 121 -20.36 7.39 -6.07
N PHE A 122 -19.13 7.25 -6.58
CA PHE A 122 -18.83 7.66 -7.96
C PHE A 122 -19.69 6.92 -8.98
N ARG A 123 -19.82 5.60 -8.79
CA ARG A 123 -20.69 4.77 -9.63
C ARG A 123 -22.15 5.21 -9.53
N ASP A 124 -22.68 5.38 -8.33
CA ASP A 124 -24.05 5.85 -8.12
C ASP A 124 -24.28 7.20 -8.80
N TRP A 125 -23.41 8.19 -8.58
CA TRP A 125 -23.63 9.56 -9.02
C TRP A 125 -23.36 9.79 -10.50
N PHE A 126 -22.29 9.20 -11.04
CA PHE A 126 -21.75 9.55 -12.36
C PHE A 126 -21.87 8.44 -13.41
N VAL A 127 -22.22 7.21 -13.01
CA VAL A 127 -22.42 6.08 -13.94
C VAL A 127 -23.89 5.68 -13.99
N ASP A 128 -24.49 5.44 -12.82
CA ASP A 128 -25.88 5.00 -12.72
C ASP A 128 -26.86 6.20 -12.69
N PHE A 129 -26.33 7.41 -12.45
CA PHE A 129 -27.07 8.67 -12.30
C PHE A 129 -28.16 8.62 -11.21
N GLY A 130 -27.87 7.95 -10.10
CA GLY A 130 -28.77 7.71 -8.97
C GLY A 130 -29.52 8.96 -8.51
N PRO A 131 -28.85 10.08 -8.18
CA PRO A 131 -29.54 11.28 -7.68
C PRO A 131 -30.53 11.86 -8.69
N THR A 132 -30.12 11.92 -9.96
CA THR A 132 -30.98 12.40 -11.06
C THR A 132 -32.20 11.52 -11.25
N ARG A 133 -32.03 10.19 -11.21
CA ARG A 133 -33.15 9.24 -11.34
C ARG A 133 -34.11 9.27 -10.16
N ALA A 134 -33.57 9.38 -8.94
CA ALA A 134 -34.38 9.54 -7.73
C ALA A 134 -35.22 10.84 -7.79
N LYS A 135 -34.64 11.96 -8.24
CA LYS A 135 -35.39 13.20 -8.52
C LYS A 135 -36.50 12.99 -9.54
N MET A 136 -36.20 12.31 -10.67
CA MET A 136 -37.20 12.01 -11.70
C MET A 136 -38.37 11.17 -11.17
N ALA A 137 -38.08 10.23 -10.26
CA ALA A 137 -39.07 9.35 -9.65
C ALA A 137 -39.86 10.03 -8.51
N GLY A 138 -39.50 11.26 -8.12
CA GLY A 138 -40.11 11.96 -6.98
C GLY A 138 -39.74 11.35 -5.63
N GLU A 139 -38.60 10.66 -5.55
CA GLU A 139 -38.10 10.06 -4.31
C GLU A 139 -37.54 11.12 -3.35
N ALA A 140 -37.50 10.77 -2.07
CA ALA A 140 -36.91 11.64 -1.05
C ALA A 140 -35.39 11.79 -1.26
N PRO A 141 -34.81 12.97 -0.99
CA PRO A 141 -33.37 13.19 -1.08
C PRO A 141 -32.62 12.29 -0.10
N TYR A 142 -31.56 11.64 -0.58
CA TYR A 142 -30.65 10.82 0.22
C TYR A 142 -29.24 11.41 0.36
N LEU A 143 -29.02 12.60 -0.20
CA LEU A 143 -27.79 13.38 -0.07
C LEU A 143 -28.03 14.61 0.81
N ALA A 144 -26.94 15.19 1.32
CA ALA A 144 -27.02 16.51 1.95
C ALA A 144 -27.65 17.53 0.98
N PRO A 145 -28.48 18.48 1.47
CA PRO A 145 -29.23 19.39 0.59
C PRO A 145 -28.35 20.09 -0.45
N GLU A 146 -27.19 20.58 -0.03
CA GLU A 146 -26.23 21.29 -0.89
C GLU A 146 -25.75 20.43 -2.07
N LEU A 147 -25.53 19.13 -1.85
CA LEU A 147 -25.12 18.19 -2.90
C LEU A 147 -26.30 17.76 -3.76
N TRP A 148 -27.46 17.51 -3.14
CA TRP A 148 -28.66 17.12 -3.84
C TRP A 148 -29.04 18.15 -4.90
N GLU A 149 -28.95 19.44 -4.59
CA GLU A 149 -29.27 20.52 -5.53
C GLU A 149 -28.33 20.59 -6.75
N LEU A 150 -27.11 20.05 -6.67
CA LEU A 150 -26.16 20.05 -7.81
C LEU A 150 -26.58 19.10 -8.94
N PHE A 151 -27.42 18.09 -8.65
CA PHE A 151 -27.82 17.10 -9.65
C PHE A 151 -29.05 17.55 -10.44
N PRO A 152 -29.05 17.45 -11.78
CA PRO A 152 -30.24 17.72 -12.59
C PRO A 152 -31.43 16.85 -12.19
N GLY A 153 -32.66 17.34 -12.41
CA GLY A 153 -33.88 16.60 -12.09
C GLY A 153 -34.36 15.65 -13.19
N ARG A 154 -33.65 15.57 -14.32
CA ARG A 154 -34.01 14.73 -15.47
C ARG A 154 -32.80 14.28 -16.30
N LEU A 155 -32.98 13.16 -17.00
CA LEU A 155 -32.11 12.73 -18.08
C LEU A 155 -32.62 13.29 -19.41
N ASP A 156 -31.72 13.52 -20.35
CA ASP A 156 -32.05 13.90 -21.72
C ASP A 156 -32.31 12.68 -22.63
N ASN A 157 -32.52 12.93 -23.92
CA ASN A 157 -32.85 11.90 -24.91
C ASN A 157 -31.72 10.89 -25.14
N GLU A 158 -30.49 11.20 -24.72
CA GLU A 158 -29.31 10.33 -24.83
C GLU A 158 -29.05 9.57 -23.52
N GLY A 159 -29.89 9.76 -22.50
CA GLY A 159 -29.81 9.04 -21.23
C GLY A 159 -28.79 9.60 -20.24
N LYS A 160 -28.25 10.81 -20.49
CA LYS A 160 -27.34 11.51 -19.57
C LYS A 160 -28.09 12.62 -18.80
N PRO A 161 -27.59 13.08 -17.64
CA PRO A 161 -28.20 14.19 -16.92
C PRO A 161 -28.29 15.45 -17.77
N GLU A 162 -29.40 16.18 -17.67
CA GLU A 162 -29.59 17.38 -18.47
C GLU A 162 -28.45 18.40 -18.30
N GLY A 163 -28.01 18.98 -19.42
CA GLY A 163 -26.93 19.95 -19.45
C GLY A 163 -25.53 19.33 -19.52
N TRP A 164 -25.40 18.02 -19.30
CA TRP A 164 -24.13 17.33 -19.48
C TRP A 164 -23.78 17.24 -20.97
N LYS A 165 -22.49 17.25 -21.28
CA LYS A 165 -21.98 17.14 -22.64
C LYS A 165 -20.98 16.00 -22.71
N ILE A 166 -21.00 15.26 -23.82
CA ILE A 166 -19.95 14.32 -24.18
C ILE A 166 -19.07 15.04 -25.20
N GLY A 167 -17.77 14.99 -24.98
CA GLY A 167 -16.78 15.58 -25.89
C GLY A 167 -15.54 14.71 -25.92
N GLU A 168 -14.77 14.82 -26.99
CA GLU A 168 -13.49 14.13 -27.08
C GLU A 168 -12.42 14.93 -26.33
N LEU A 169 -11.47 14.24 -25.67
CA LEU A 169 -10.43 14.92 -24.88
C LEU A 169 -9.65 15.96 -25.70
N HIS A 170 -9.41 15.70 -26.98
CA HIS A 170 -8.68 16.62 -27.85
C HIS A 170 -9.39 17.97 -28.05
N GLU A 171 -10.72 18.01 -27.92
CA GLU A 171 -11.54 19.23 -28.00
C GLU A 171 -11.52 20.02 -26.68
N LEU A 172 -11.17 19.35 -25.58
CA LEU A 172 -11.18 19.89 -24.22
C LEU A 172 -9.78 20.24 -23.70
N THR A 173 -8.73 19.91 -24.45
CA THR A 173 -7.33 20.13 -24.06
C THR A 173 -6.62 21.08 -25.00
N ILE A 174 -5.74 21.93 -24.46
CA ILE A 174 -4.88 22.80 -25.28
C ILE A 174 -3.81 21.98 -26.01
N ASN A 175 -3.26 20.96 -25.35
CA ASN A 175 -2.26 20.05 -25.94
C ASN A 175 -2.29 18.67 -25.26
N ILE A 176 -1.92 17.64 -26.01
CA ILE A 176 -1.62 16.29 -25.53
C ILE A 176 -0.20 15.97 -26.01
N CYS A 177 0.74 15.91 -25.07
CA CYS A 177 2.14 15.70 -25.36
C CYS A 177 2.68 14.39 -24.78
N ASN A 178 3.72 13.86 -25.42
CA ASN A 178 4.49 12.75 -24.86
C ASN A 178 5.57 13.30 -23.92
N GLY A 179 5.77 12.63 -22.80
CA GLY A 179 6.93 12.88 -21.93
C GLY A 179 8.24 12.53 -22.63
N GLY A 180 9.30 13.26 -22.31
CA GLY A 180 10.66 12.99 -22.77
C GLY A 180 11.50 12.32 -21.69
N THR A 181 12.45 11.47 -22.09
CA THR A 181 13.49 10.96 -21.19
C THR A 181 14.81 11.68 -21.48
N PRO A 182 15.31 12.53 -20.55
CA PRO A 182 16.64 13.12 -20.69
C PRO A 182 17.70 12.03 -20.80
N LYS A 183 18.78 12.28 -21.54
CA LYS A 183 19.86 11.29 -21.67
C LYS A 183 20.47 11.01 -20.29
N ARG A 184 20.26 9.80 -19.77
CA ARG A 184 20.78 9.36 -18.46
C ARG A 184 22.30 9.41 -18.37
N THR A 185 22.99 9.27 -19.49
CA THR A 185 24.46 9.31 -19.56
C THR A 185 25.06 10.71 -19.46
N LYS A 186 24.24 11.77 -19.56
CA LYS A 186 24.71 13.15 -19.42
C LYS A 186 24.41 13.65 -18.00
N SER A 187 25.41 13.58 -17.14
CA SER A 187 25.25 13.85 -15.70
C SER A 187 24.76 15.27 -15.39
N SER A 188 25.13 16.27 -16.19
CA SER A 188 24.68 17.67 -16.04
C SER A 188 23.16 17.86 -16.12
N TYR A 189 22.42 16.87 -16.64
CA TYR A 189 20.95 16.90 -16.66
C TYR A 189 20.31 16.51 -15.33
N TRP A 190 21.06 15.87 -14.42
CA TRP A 190 20.55 15.25 -13.20
C TRP A 190 21.23 15.78 -11.94
N GLU A 191 22.52 16.10 -12.03
CA GLU A 191 23.30 16.65 -10.92
C GLU A 191 22.75 18.01 -10.51
N ASN A 192 22.40 18.15 -9.23
CA ASN A 192 21.78 19.36 -8.67
C ASN A 192 20.48 19.78 -9.39
N GLY A 193 19.74 18.82 -9.94
CA GLY A 193 18.40 19.07 -10.50
C GLY A 193 17.40 19.43 -9.40
N ASP A 194 16.56 20.42 -9.68
CA ASP A 194 15.50 20.91 -8.81
C ASP A 194 14.10 20.76 -9.43
N ILE A 195 14.03 20.34 -10.70
CA ILE A 195 12.77 20.17 -11.43
C ILE A 195 12.31 18.71 -11.31
N PRO A 196 11.15 18.43 -10.71
CA PRO A 196 10.62 17.07 -10.60
C PRO A 196 10.47 16.40 -11.97
N TRP A 197 11.04 15.21 -12.14
CA TRP A 197 10.91 14.43 -13.38
C TRP A 197 10.21 13.11 -13.10
N LEU A 198 8.92 13.07 -13.45
CA LEU A 198 8.02 11.95 -13.19
C LEU A 198 8.23 10.81 -14.19
N THR A 199 8.30 9.58 -13.68
CA THR A 199 8.27 8.37 -14.51
C THR A 199 6.90 7.70 -14.54
N SER A 200 6.63 6.90 -15.58
CA SER A 200 5.40 6.08 -15.67
C SER A 200 5.24 5.12 -14.48
N GLY A 201 6.34 4.65 -13.89
CA GLY A 201 6.33 3.80 -12.69
C GLY A 201 5.80 4.52 -11.45
N GLU A 202 5.88 5.85 -11.40
CA GLU A 202 5.42 6.66 -10.28
C GLU A 202 3.95 7.06 -10.41
N VAL A 203 3.36 6.99 -11.61
CA VAL A 203 1.93 7.28 -11.86
C VAL A 203 0.99 6.35 -11.07
N ARG A 204 1.48 5.17 -10.64
CA ARG A 204 0.72 4.28 -9.73
C ARG A 204 0.47 4.90 -8.36
N LYS A 205 1.26 5.90 -7.96
CA LYS A 205 1.03 6.68 -6.75
C LYS A 205 -0.14 7.62 -7.07
N GLN A 206 -1.33 7.32 -6.53
CA GLN A 206 -2.57 8.08 -6.82
C GLN A 206 -2.40 9.59 -6.61
N TYR A 207 -1.55 9.97 -5.65
CA TYR A 207 -1.13 11.33 -5.40
C TYR A 207 0.40 11.39 -5.41
N ILE A 208 0.96 12.30 -6.19
CA ILE A 208 2.41 12.50 -6.30
C ILE A 208 2.73 13.89 -5.79
N SER A 209 3.34 13.97 -4.61
CA SER A 209 3.88 15.21 -4.04
C SER A 209 5.37 15.38 -4.29
N GLU A 210 6.09 14.29 -4.58
CA GLU A 210 7.54 14.25 -4.80
C GLU A 210 7.88 13.19 -5.85
N THR A 211 8.95 13.42 -6.63
CA THR A 211 9.48 12.48 -7.61
C THR A 211 10.82 11.91 -7.17
N GLU A 212 11.08 10.65 -7.54
CA GLU A 212 12.35 9.98 -7.23
C GLU A 212 13.56 10.64 -7.89
N ASN A 213 13.35 11.32 -9.02
CA ASN A 213 14.40 12.00 -9.77
C ASN A 213 14.03 13.47 -10.02
N HIS A 214 15.08 14.29 -10.11
CA HIS A 214 14.98 15.69 -10.50
C HIS A 214 15.94 15.95 -11.65
N ILE A 215 15.59 16.91 -12.50
CA ILE A 215 16.39 17.32 -13.64
C ILE A 215 16.73 18.80 -13.54
N THR A 216 17.83 19.20 -14.19
CA THR A 216 18.19 20.61 -14.34
C THR A 216 17.43 21.23 -15.51
N ASN A 217 17.45 22.56 -15.62
CA ASN A 217 16.97 23.27 -16.81
C ASN A 217 17.63 22.77 -18.12
N GLU A 218 18.87 22.28 -18.07
CA GLU A 218 19.56 21.72 -19.24
C GLU A 218 18.95 20.37 -19.66
N GLY A 219 18.43 19.60 -18.69
CA GLY A 219 17.77 18.31 -18.90
C GLY A 219 16.35 18.43 -19.45
N LEU A 220 15.70 19.60 -19.31
CA LEU A 220 14.32 19.83 -19.74
C LEU A 220 14.10 19.58 -21.23
N GLY A 221 15.14 19.81 -22.05
CA GLY A 221 15.03 19.82 -23.50
C GLY A 221 13.97 20.81 -24.01
N PRO A 222 13.69 20.83 -25.32
CA PRO A 222 12.53 21.55 -25.84
C PRO A 222 11.28 20.77 -25.45
N VAL A 223 10.72 21.06 -24.27
CA VAL A 223 9.38 20.61 -23.91
C VAL A 223 8.44 21.16 -25.00
N ARG A 224 7.86 20.27 -25.80
CA ARG A 224 6.85 20.66 -26.80
C ARG A 224 5.55 20.93 -26.05
N SER A 225 5.43 22.17 -25.55
CA SER A 225 4.22 22.76 -24.96
C SER A 225 3.06 22.76 -25.92
#